data_AF-A0A445DCJ8-F1
#
_entry.id   AF-A0A445DCJ8-F1
#
_cell.length_a   1.000
_cell.length_b   1.000
_cell.length_c   1.000
_cell.angle_alpha   90.00
_cell.angle_beta   90.00
_cell.angle_gamma   90.00
#
_symmetry.space_group_name_H-M   'P 1'
#
loop_
_entity.id
_entity.type
_entity.pdbx_description
1 polymer ?
#
loop_
_entity_poly.entity_id
_entity_poly.type
_entity_poly.pdbx_seq_one_letter_code
_entity_poly.pdbx_strand_id
1 'polypeptide(L)'
;MSLKELTMCLIFVGVGRIDKLMDGLKAKLETAYKASGGRKVNLISHSMGGIMILCFLSLHRDDFVKYVNKWICLACPFQGAPGCINDTLLTGLEFVDGFESYFFVSRWTMHQLLVECPSIYEMMANPDYKWKKQPEIHVWQKQTKEDGESNISLESYGPVQCTSLFDEALKNNELTYDGKTVSLPFNFDILEWAAGTRKVINNAKLPDGFSFYNIYGTALDTPFDCCYGSKESPIEDLTDICHTMPEYSYVDGDGTVPSESAKADGLEAIARVGVAAAHRELLRHERVFELIKKWLGAEPTDTKKSKTSKVADADPVKPMVL
;
A
#
# COMPACT_ATOMS: atom_id res chain seq x y z
N MET A 1 -11.83 -12.07 -14.53
CA MET A 1 -11.64 -11.37 -13.25
C MET A 1 -11.29 -9.94 -13.59
N SER A 2 -12.22 -9.01 -13.40
CA SER A 2 -12.00 -7.62 -13.83
C SER A 2 -11.07 -6.91 -12.84
N LEU A 3 -10.32 -5.91 -13.30
CA LEU A 3 -9.41 -5.10 -12.46
C LEU A 3 -10.13 -4.51 -11.22
N LYS A 4 -11.45 -4.29 -11.31
CA LYS A 4 -12.31 -3.83 -10.21
C LYS A 4 -12.45 -4.86 -9.08
N GLU A 5 -12.47 -6.15 -9.39
CA GLU A 5 -12.54 -7.23 -8.39
C GLU A 5 -11.20 -7.38 -7.65
N LEU A 6 -10.09 -7.12 -8.34
CA LEU A 6 -8.74 -7.19 -7.74
C LEU A 6 -8.49 -6.05 -6.76
N THR A 7 -8.98 -4.84 -7.07
CA THR A 7 -8.87 -3.66 -6.19
C THR A 7 -9.76 -3.75 -4.96
N MET A 8 -10.96 -4.34 -5.08
CA MET A 8 -11.89 -4.50 -3.96
C MET A 8 -11.41 -5.56 -2.95
N CYS A 9 -10.62 -6.54 -3.39
CA CYS A 9 -9.99 -7.52 -2.50
C CYS A 9 -8.91 -6.94 -1.58
N LEU A 10 -8.27 -5.82 -1.95
CA LEU A 10 -7.24 -5.15 -1.13
C LEU A 10 -7.84 -4.35 0.04
N ILE A 11 -9.12 -3.97 -0.04
CA ILE A 11 -9.79 -3.15 1.00
C ILE A 11 -10.28 -4.00 2.19
N PHE A 12 -10.41 -5.33 2.04
CA PHE A 12 -11.06 -6.20 3.02
C PHE A 12 -10.18 -7.33 3.56
N VAL A 13 -8.92 -7.05 3.92
CA VAL A 13 -8.14 -7.97 4.76
C VAL A 13 -8.53 -7.71 6.22
N GLY A 14 -9.73 -8.15 6.61
CA GLY A 14 -10.16 -8.17 8.01
C GLY A 14 -9.44 -9.25 8.81
N VAL A 15 -9.23 -9.01 10.11
CA VAL A 15 -8.50 -9.91 11.00
C VAL A 15 -9.20 -11.27 11.15
N GLY A 16 -8.38 -12.32 11.29
CA GLY A 16 -8.81 -13.73 11.27
C GLY A 16 -8.78 -14.36 9.86
N ARG A 17 -8.39 -13.58 8.83
CA ARG A 17 -8.25 -14.07 7.45
C ARG A 17 -6.82 -14.22 6.97
N ILE A 18 -5.79 -13.79 7.73
CA ILE A 18 -4.42 -13.90 7.25
C ILE A 18 -4.02 -15.38 7.08
N ASP A 19 -4.36 -16.25 8.02
CA ASP A 19 -4.11 -17.69 7.89
C ASP A 19 -4.84 -18.26 6.66
N LYS A 20 -6.11 -17.88 6.45
CA LYS A 20 -6.88 -18.29 5.27
C LYS A 20 -6.31 -17.74 3.96
N LEU A 21 -5.77 -16.51 3.96
CA LEU A 21 -5.12 -15.89 2.82
C LEU A 21 -3.78 -16.57 2.52
N MET A 22 -2.98 -16.87 3.54
CA MET A 22 -1.71 -17.57 3.42
C MET A 22 -1.92 -19.02 2.95
N ASP A 23 -2.89 -19.73 3.52
CA ASP A 23 -3.31 -21.06 3.08
C ASP A 23 -3.85 -21.02 1.64
N GLY A 24 -4.65 -20.00 1.32
CA GLY A 24 -5.16 -19.77 -0.03
C GLY A 24 -4.04 -19.51 -1.04
N LEU A 25 -3.03 -18.71 -0.67
CA LEU A 25 -1.84 -18.46 -1.48
C LEU A 25 -1.04 -19.75 -1.67
N LYS A 26 -0.80 -20.51 -0.60
CA LYS A 26 -0.14 -21.82 -0.64
C LYS A 26 -0.85 -22.78 -1.60
N ALA A 27 -2.18 -22.90 -1.48
CA ALA A 27 -2.97 -23.77 -2.36
C ALA A 27 -2.89 -23.35 -3.84
N LYS A 28 -2.90 -22.04 -4.12
CA LYS A 28 -2.72 -21.50 -5.48
C LYS A 28 -1.31 -21.79 -6.02
N LEU A 29 -0.28 -21.61 -5.20
CA LEU A 29 1.11 -21.91 -5.55
C LEU A 29 1.30 -23.39 -5.86
N GLU A 30 0.78 -24.27 -5.01
CA GLU A 30 0.83 -25.72 -5.21
C GLU A 30 0.10 -26.13 -6.50
N THR A 31 -1.09 -25.56 -6.74
CA THR A 31 -1.86 -25.83 -7.96
C THR A 31 -1.10 -25.41 -9.20
N ALA A 32 -0.52 -24.20 -9.21
CA ALA A 32 0.27 -23.71 -10.34
C ALA A 32 1.56 -24.53 -10.56
N TYR A 33 2.21 -24.96 -9.47
CA TYR A 33 3.38 -25.84 -9.53
C TYR A 33 3.04 -27.19 -10.17
N LYS A 34 1.93 -27.83 -9.74
CA LYS A 34 1.47 -29.10 -10.34
C LYS A 34 1.08 -28.92 -11.81
N ALA A 35 0.28 -27.89 -12.12
CA ALA A 35 -0.18 -27.61 -13.49
C ALA A 35 0.97 -27.30 -14.47
N SER A 36 2.08 -26.75 -13.97
CA SER A 36 3.25 -26.43 -14.79
C SER A 36 4.23 -27.59 -14.97
N GLY A 37 3.91 -28.79 -14.46
CA GLY A 37 4.77 -29.97 -14.53
C GLY A 37 5.90 -29.95 -13.49
N GLY A 38 5.67 -29.33 -12.34
CA GLY A 38 6.67 -29.20 -11.27
C GLY A 38 7.63 -28.02 -11.45
N ARG A 39 7.26 -27.02 -12.24
CA ARG A 39 8.06 -25.79 -12.38
C ARG A 39 7.66 -24.79 -11.31
N LYS A 40 8.66 -24.18 -10.68
CA LYS A 40 8.45 -23.08 -9.74
C LYS A 40 7.84 -21.86 -10.44
N VAL A 41 7.05 -21.08 -9.73
CA VAL A 41 6.35 -19.90 -10.25
C VAL A 41 7.12 -18.61 -9.96
N ASN A 42 6.99 -17.62 -10.84
CA ASN A 42 7.49 -16.27 -10.56
C ASN A 42 6.35 -15.45 -9.92
N LEU A 43 6.64 -14.77 -8.83
CA LEU A 43 5.68 -13.88 -8.16
C LEU A 43 5.88 -12.44 -8.61
N ILE A 44 4.76 -11.75 -8.84
CA ILE A 44 4.71 -10.29 -9.01
C ILE A 44 3.72 -9.77 -8.00
N SER A 45 4.16 -8.86 -7.11
CA SER A 45 3.30 -8.21 -6.12
C SER A 45 3.28 -6.71 -6.34
N HIS A 46 2.22 -6.06 -5.88
CA HIS A 46 2.05 -4.61 -5.95
C HIS A 46 1.59 -4.07 -4.60
N SER A 47 2.12 -2.92 -4.19
CA SER A 47 1.72 -2.20 -2.98
C SER A 47 1.78 -3.13 -1.76
N MET A 48 0.76 -3.11 -0.90
CA MET A 48 0.62 -3.98 0.27
C MET A 48 0.75 -5.49 -0.04
N GLY A 49 0.54 -5.90 -1.30
CA GLY A 49 0.81 -7.27 -1.72
C GLY A 49 2.26 -7.70 -1.47
N GLY A 50 3.23 -6.76 -1.46
CA GLY A 50 4.61 -7.07 -1.09
C GLY A 50 4.78 -7.42 0.39
N ILE A 51 4.04 -6.75 1.28
CA ILE A 51 4.00 -7.06 2.73
C ILE A 51 3.43 -8.47 2.92
N MET A 52 2.35 -8.81 2.21
CA MET A 52 1.78 -10.16 2.25
C MET A 52 2.79 -11.24 1.83
N ILE A 53 3.60 -10.99 0.80
CA ILE A 53 4.65 -11.93 0.39
C ILE A 53 5.77 -12.03 1.44
N LEU A 54 6.13 -10.95 2.14
CA LEU A 54 7.07 -11.03 3.26
C LEU A 54 6.53 -11.88 4.41
N CYS A 55 5.25 -11.73 4.77
CA CYS A 55 4.60 -12.58 5.76
C CYS A 55 4.64 -14.05 5.35
N PHE A 56 4.28 -14.34 4.09
CA PHE A 56 4.32 -15.71 3.57
C PHE A 56 5.75 -16.28 3.55
N LEU A 57 6.74 -15.48 3.18
CA LEU A 57 8.15 -15.87 3.19
C LEU A 57 8.64 -16.20 4.61
N SER A 58 8.20 -15.44 5.62
CA SER A 58 8.59 -15.68 7.01
C SER A 58 7.86 -16.88 7.63
N LEU A 59 6.55 -17.01 7.41
CA LEU A 59 5.71 -18.03 8.06
C LEU A 59 5.70 -19.38 7.33
N HIS A 60 5.84 -19.36 6.00
CA HIS A 60 5.74 -20.54 5.14
C HIS A 60 6.98 -20.69 4.25
N ARG A 61 8.17 -20.51 4.84
CA ARG A 61 9.46 -20.53 4.13
C ARG A 61 9.63 -21.76 3.24
N ASP A 62 9.31 -22.96 3.74
CA ASP A 62 9.50 -24.20 2.99
C ASP A 62 8.60 -24.26 1.75
N ASP A 63 7.35 -23.83 1.87
CA ASP A 63 6.42 -23.72 0.75
C ASP A 63 6.90 -22.64 -0.25
N PHE A 64 7.38 -21.49 0.24
CA PHE A 64 7.96 -20.46 -0.63
C PHE A 64 9.16 -20.99 -1.41
N VAL A 65 10.12 -21.64 -0.74
CA VAL A 65 11.30 -22.25 -1.37
C VAL A 65 10.91 -23.31 -2.38
N LYS A 66 9.90 -24.13 -2.05
CA LYS A 66 9.42 -25.22 -2.90
C LYS A 66 8.75 -24.69 -4.17
N TYR A 67 7.89 -23.69 -4.05
CA TYR A 67 7.00 -23.28 -5.14
C TYR A 67 7.46 -22.03 -5.88
N VAL A 68 8.24 -21.14 -5.29
CA VAL A 68 8.58 -19.83 -5.87
C VAL A 68 10.00 -19.82 -6.43
N ASN A 69 10.13 -19.28 -7.64
CA ASN A 69 11.40 -19.16 -8.37
C ASN A 69 12.04 -17.78 -8.18
N LYS A 70 11.25 -16.73 -8.40
CA LYS A 70 11.66 -15.32 -8.30
C LYS A 70 10.50 -14.48 -7.79
N TRP A 71 10.82 -13.30 -7.28
CA TRP A 71 9.82 -12.32 -6.87
C TRP A 71 10.18 -10.93 -7.40
N ILE A 72 9.22 -10.28 -8.05
CA ILE A 72 9.28 -8.89 -8.48
C ILE A 72 8.25 -8.12 -7.66
N CYS A 73 8.70 -7.16 -6.84
CA CYS A 73 7.82 -6.31 -6.05
C CYS A 73 7.70 -4.93 -6.69
N LEU A 74 6.48 -4.39 -6.72
CA LEU A 74 6.16 -3.07 -7.28
C LEU A 74 5.57 -2.19 -6.17
N ALA A 75 6.15 -1.01 -5.95
CA ALA A 75 5.58 0.06 -5.12
C ALA A 75 5.16 -0.36 -3.70
N CYS A 76 5.87 -1.30 -3.07
CA CYS A 76 5.48 -1.79 -1.74
C CYS A 76 5.89 -0.82 -0.64
N PRO A 77 4.98 -0.41 0.27
CA PRO A 77 5.32 0.44 1.42
C PRO A 77 6.00 -0.37 2.52
N PHE A 78 7.24 -0.83 2.29
CA PHE A 78 7.93 -1.71 3.24
C PHE A 78 8.05 -1.11 4.65
N GLN A 79 8.22 0.21 4.75
CA GLN A 79 8.30 0.93 6.02
C GLN A 79 7.06 1.77 6.33
N GLY A 80 6.00 1.63 5.54
CA GLY A 80 4.76 2.39 5.66
C GLY A 80 4.65 3.57 4.70
N ALA A 81 3.50 4.24 4.74
CA ALA A 81 3.13 5.39 3.92
C ALA A 81 2.56 6.50 4.82
N PRO A 82 3.41 7.15 5.65
CA PRO A 82 3.01 7.96 6.80
C PRO A 82 1.94 9.01 6.51
N GLY A 83 2.17 9.91 5.55
CA GLY A 83 1.24 11.02 5.29
C GLY A 83 -0.15 10.50 4.90
N CYS A 84 -0.20 9.54 3.97
CA CYS A 84 -1.49 8.98 3.55
C CYS A 84 -2.21 8.23 4.67
N ILE A 85 -1.49 7.42 5.44
CA ILE A 85 -2.08 6.55 6.46
C ILE A 85 -2.50 7.33 7.71
N ASN A 86 -1.69 8.28 8.15
CA ASN A 86 -2.01 9.14 9.30
C ASN A 86 -3.28 9.96 9.01
N ASP A 87 -3.42 10.52 7.81
CA ASP A 87 -4.63 11.25 7.43
C ASP A 87 -5.83 10.32 7.18
N THR A 88 -5.59 9.10 6.66
CA THR A 88 -6.65 8.08 6.56
C THR A 88 -7.27 7.78 7.92
N LEU A 89 -6.45 7.66 8.96
CA LEU A 89 -6.91 7.35 10.32
C LEU A 89 -7.59 8.52 11.03
N LEU A 90 -7.30 9.78 10.67
CA LEU A 90 -7.86 10.94 11.37
C LEU A 90 -9.09 11.51 10.69
N THR A 91 -9.03 11.71 9.38
CA THR A 91 -10.06 12.45 8.65
C THR A 91 -10.70 11.62 7.54
N GLY A 92 -10.11 10.44 7.27
CA GLY A 92 -10.40 9.64 6.10
C GLY A 92 -9.85 10.30 4.86
N LEU A 93 -8.51 10.40 4.73
CA LEU A 93 -7.85 10.77 3.48
C LEU A 93 -8.68 10.28 2.31
N GLU A 94 -8.96 11.20 1.38
CA GLU A 94 -9.33 10.81 0.05
C GLU A 94 -8.16 9.99 -0.51
N PHE A 95 -8.17 8.68 -0.31
CA PHE A 95 -7.53 7.67 -1.17
C PHE A 95 -8.01 7.81 -2.65
N VAL A 96 -8.62 8.95 -2.97
CA VAL A 96 -9.82 9.23 -3.73
C VAL A 96 -9.61 10.46 -4.62
N ASP A 97 -8.45 11.13 -4.61
CA ASP A 97 -8.04 11.89 -5.82
C ASP A 97 -7.95 10.97 -7.08
N GLY A 98 -7.86 9.64 -6.87
CA GLY A 98 -8.02 8.61 -7.91
C GLY A 98 -9.33 7.81 -7.88
N PHE A 99 -10.16 7.93 -6.83
CA PHE A 99 -11.45 7.21 -6.68
C PHE A 99 -12.69 8.11 -6.74
N GLU A 100 -12.59 9.44 -6.60
CA GLU A 100 -13.75 10.38 -6.60
C GLU A 100 -14.41 10.34 -7.98
N SER A 101 -13.62 10.08 -9.02
CA SER A 101 -14.13 9.82 -10.36
C SER A 101 -14.90 8.49 -10.51
N TYR A 102 -14.90 7.59 -9.51
CA TYR A 102 -15.49 6.24 -9.60
C TYR A 102 -16.42 5.84 -8.44
N PHE A 103 -16.29 6.40 -7.25
CA PHE A 103 -17.14 6.09 -6.09
C PHE A 103 -17.61 7.39 -5.41
N PHE A 104 -18.92 7.63 -5.44
CA PHE A 104 -19.59 8.76 -4.79
C PHE A 104 -19.69 8.54 -3.26
N VAL A 105 -18.55 8.40 -2.57
CA VAL A 105 -18.48 8.16 -1.11
C VAL A 105 -17.81 9.37 -0.46
N SER A 106 -18.43 9.94 0.57
CA SER A 106 -17.85 11.09 1.28
C SER A 106 -16.58 10.70 2.04
N ARG A 107 -15.69 11.68 2.24
CA ARG A 107 -14.48 11.55 3.06
C ARG A 107 -14.73 10.86 4.40
N TRP A 108 -15.75 11.31 5.13
CA TRP A 108 -16.11 10.74 6.42
C TRP A 108 -16.65 9.31 6.34
N THR A 109 -17.43 8.97 5.30
CA THR A 109 -17.85 7.58 5.11
C THR A 109 -16.66 6.67 4.78
N MET A 110 -15.67 7.17 4.04
CA MET A 110 -14.42 6.45 3.79
C MET A 110 -13.63 6.25 5.08
N HIS A 111 -13.53 7.27 5.93
CA HIS A 111 -12.95 7.15 7.28
C HIS A 111 -13.55 5.98 8.05
N GLN A 112 -14.89 5.94 8.18
CA GLN A 112 -15.58 4.88 8.94
C GLN A 112 -15.36 3.48 8.36
N LEU A 113 -15.08 3.36 7.05
CA LEU A 113 -14.73 2.09 6.42
C LEU A 113 -13.29 1.65 6.73
N LEU A 114 -12.37 2.61 6.85
CA LEU A 114 -10.93 2.36 6.90
C LEU A 114 -10.36 2.34 8.33
N VAL A 115 -11.00 3.00 9.29
CA VAL A 115 -10.53 3.09 10.69
C VAL A 115 -10.46 1.73 11.40
N GLU A 116 -11.25 0.76 10.94
CA GLU A 116 -11.24 -0.64 11.41
C GLU A 116 -10.51 -1.59 10.45
N CYS A 117 -9.81 -1.06 9.44
CA CYS A 117 -9.14 -1.88 8.43
C CYS A 117 -7.68 -2.18 8.85
N PRO A 118 -7.32 -3.46 9.10
CA PRO A 118 -5.98 -3.84 9.55
C PRO A 118 -4.85 -3.40 8.63
N SER A 119 -5.12 -3.37 7.32
CA SER A 119 -4.15 -2.91 6.32
C SER A 119 -3.67 -1.47 6.55
N ILE A 120 -4.53 -0.60 7.08
CA ILE A 120 -4.18 0.79 7.38
C ILE A 120 -3.14 0.83 8.49
N TYR A 121 -3.35 0.07 9.56
CA TYR A 121 -2.43 -0.02 10.69
C TYR A 121 -1.08 -0.65 10.28
N GLU A 122 -1.10 -1.68 9.43
CA GLU A 122 0.13 -2.32 8.92
C GLU A 122 0.98 -1.40 8.03
N MET A 123 0.36 -0.36 7.45
CA MET A 123 1.02 0.64 6.61
C MET A 123 1.38 1.94 7.35
N MET A 124 1.12 2.02 8.66
CA MET A 124 1.63 3.11 9.49
C MET A 124 3.15 3.20 9.41
N ALA A 125 3.69 4.39 9.70
CA ALA A 125 5.13 4.62 9.74
C ALA A 125 5.80 3.61 10.68
N ASN A 126 6.79 2.87 10.19
CA ASN A 126 7.52 1.94 11.04
C ASN A 126 8.32 2.73 12.10
N PRO A 127 8.03 2.60 13.41
CA PRO A 127 8.73 3.33 14.47
C PRO A 127 10.17 2.85 14.66
N ASP A 128 10.48 1.60 14.29
CA ASP A 128 11.81 1.02 14.40
C ASP A 128 12.70 1.33 13.19
N TYR A 129 12.12 1.90 12.12
CA TYR A 129 12.87 2.27 10.94
C TYR A 129 13.60 3.60 11.14
N LYS A 130 14.87 3.63 10.75
CA LYS A 130 15.70 4.84 10.82
C LYS A 130 15.45 5.71 9.59
N TRP A 131 14.33 6.40 9.59
CA TRP A 131 14.02 7.41 8.59
C TRP A 131 15.08 8.50 8.54
N LYS A 132 15.42 9.01 7.36
CA LYS A 132 16.30 10.18 7.21
C LYS A 132 15.74 11.41 7.93
N LYS A 133 14.43 11.61 7.80
CA LYS A 133 13.61 12.55 8.57
C LYS A 133 12.45 11.75 9.14
N GLN A 134 12.20 11.84 10.44
CA GLN A 134 11.05 11.18 11.05
C GLN A 134 9.76 11.78 10.49
N PRO A 135 8.78 10.96 10.04
CA PRO A 135 7.47 11.48 9.68
C PRO A 135 6.71 11.88 10.94
N GLU A 136 6.06 13.04 10.90
CA GLU A 136 5.37 13.62 12.04
C GLU A 136 3.94 14.02 11.69
N ILE A 137 3.08 14.04 12.72
CA ILE A 137 1.79 14.75 12.67
C ILE A 137 1.97 16.03 13.48
N HIS A 138 1.64 17.16 12.87
CA HIS A 138 1.67 18.46 13.49
C HIS A 138 0.25 18.96 13.79
N VAL A 139 0.05 19.54 14.96
CA VAL A 139 -1.25 20.10 15.35
C VAL A 139 -1.03 21.49 15.93
N TRP A 140 -1.60 22.51 15.30
CA TRP A 140 -1.70 23.83 15.91
C TRP A 140 -2.76 23.77 17.01
N GLN A 141 -2.33 23.63 18.26
CA GLN A 141 -3.23 23.42 19.39
C GLN A 141 -3.35 24.69 20.25
N LYS A 142 -4.59 25.02 20.64
CA LYS A 142 -4.86 26.05 21.64
C LYS A 142 -4.89 25.42 23.02
N GLN A 143 -3.89 25.75 23.83
CA GLN A 143 -3.80 25.31 25.22
C GLN A 143 -4.32 26.43 26.14
N THR A 144 -5.39 26.15 26.88
CA THR A 144 -5.89 27.04 27.92
C THR A 144 -5.12 26.74 29.21
N LYS A 145 -4.34 27.70 29.70
CA LYS A 145 -3.63 27.57 30.98
C LYS A 145 -4.59 27.76 32.16
N GLU A 146 -4.18 27.32 33.34
CA GLU A 146 -4.93 27.45 34.60
C GLU A 146 -5.22 28.93 34.99
N ASP A 147 -4.42 29.87 34.49
CA ASP A 147 -4.60 31.32 34.69
C ASP A 147 -5.61 31.96 33.72
N GLY A 148 -6.17 31.19 32.78
CA GLY A 148 -7.10 31.66 31.76
C GLY A 148 -6.42 32.23 30.51
N GLU A 149 -5.08 32.29 30.44
CA GLU A 149 -4.37 32.66 29.22
C GLU A 149 -4.31 31.48 28.24
N SER A 150 -4.75 31.71 27.00
CA SER A 150 -4.60 30.73 25.93
C SER A 150 -3.27 30.94 25.19
N ASN A 151 -2.48 29.88 25.06
CA ASN A 151 -1.31 29.86 24.17
C ASN A 151 -1.62 28.98 22.95
N ILE A 152 -1.04 29.34 21.81
CA ILE A 152 -1.12 28.54 20.57
C ILE A 152 0.27 28.00 20.29
N SER A 153 0.42 26.67 20.31
CA SER A 153 1.67 25.98 20.00
C SER A 153 1.47 24.98 18.86
N LEU A 154 2.55 24.71 18.12
CA LEU A 154 2.60 23.64 17.14
C LEU A 154 3.13 22.39 17.84
N GLU A 155 2.24 21.47 18.18
CA GLU A 155 2.60 20.17 18.77
C GLU A 155 3.03 19.20 17.67
N SER A 156 3.95 18.28 17.98
CA SER A 156 4.48 17.29 17.04
C SER A 156 4.38 15.88 17.60
N TYR A 157 3.86 14.96 16.79
CA TYR A 157 3.66 13.57 17.14
C TYR A 157 4.38 12.67 16.13
N GLY A 158 5.49 12.05 16.55
CA GLY A 158 6.21 11.07 15.76
C GLY A 158 5.50 9.70 15.67
N PRO A 159 6.12 8.69 15.03
CA PRO A 159 5.51 7.38 14.79
C PRO A 159 5.03 6.61 16.02
N VAL A 160 5.58 6.92 17.20
CA VAL A 160 5.14 6.31 18.48
C VAL A 160 4.06 7.18 19.13
N GLN A 161 4.30 8.49 19.19
CA GLN A 161 3.43 9.45 19.86
C GLN A 161 2.10 9.68 19.13
N CYS A 162 2.02 9.39 17.83
CA CYS A 162 0.78 9.53 17.07
C CYS A 162 -0.35 8.64 17.60
N THR A 163 -0.04 7.53 18.28
CA THR A 163 -1.04 6.63 18.85
C THR A 163 -1.91 7.31 19.92
N SER A 164 -1.33 8.14 20.79
CA SER A 164 -2.11 8.92 21.77
C SER A 164 -2.92 10.03 21.12
N LEU A 165 -2.45 10.58 20.00
CA LEU A 165 -3.22 11.54 19.22
C LEU A 165 -4.45 10.88 18.59
N PHE A 166 -4.29 9.70 17.97
CA PHE A 166 -5.41 8.98 17.37
C PHE A 166 -6.45 8.57 18.39
N ASP A 167 -6.03 8.05 19.55
CA ASP A 167 -6.93 7.69 20.65
C ASP A 167 -7.80 8.87 21.07
N GLU A 168 -7.18 10.02 21.32
CA GLU A 168 -7.89 11.22 21.76
C GLU A 168 -8.77 11.83 20.67
N ALA A 169 -8.29 11.89 19.42
CA ALA A 169 -9.05 12.45 18.29
C ALA A 169 -10.27 11.58 17.92
N LEU A 170 -10.17 10.25 18.10
CA LEU A 170 -11.22 9.30 17.73
C LEU A 170 -12.07 8.84 18.92
N LYS A 171 -11.83 9.33 20.15
CA LYS A 171 -12.53 8.86 21.37
C LYS A 171 -14.06 8.92 21.28
N ASN A 172 -14.59 9.88 20.53
CA ASN A 172 -16.03 10.11 20.31
C ASN A 172 -16.48 9.74 18.89
N ASN A 173 -15.65 9.01 18.13
CA ASN A 173 -15.99 8.63 16.77
C ASN A 173 -17.12 7.57 16.77
N GLU A 174 -18.18 7.84 16.01
CA GLU A 174 -19.38 7.01 15.97
C GLU A 174 -19.96 6.93 14.54
N LEU A 175 -20.52 5.77 14.22
CA LEU A 175 -21.28 5.50 13.00
C LEU A 175 -22.74 5.20 13.35
N THR A 176 -23.66 5.98 12.78
CA THR A 176 -25.10 5.68 12.85
C THR A 176 -25.53 4.87 11.62
N TYR A 177 -26.02 3.65 11.84
CA TYR A 177 -26.58 2.78 10.82
C TYR A 177 -27.87 2.12 11.31
N ASP A 178 -28.95 2.25 10.53
CA ASP A 178 -30.28 1.66 10.85
C ASP A 178 -30.80 2.06 12.25
N GLY A 179 -30.63 3.33 12.62
CA GLY A 179 -31.03 3.87 13.92
C GLY A 179 -30.19 3.41 15.11
N LYS A 180 -29.10 2.65 14.87
CA LYS A 180 -28.14 2.23 15.89
C LYS A 180 -26.86 3.04 15.75
N THR A 181 -26.33 3.48 16.89
CA THR A 181 -25.01 4.09 16.98
C THR A 181 -23.98 3.03 17.35
N VAL A 182 -22.89 2.98 16.60
CA VAL A 182 -21.74 2.10 16.81
C VAL A 182 -20.52 2.99 17.04
N SER A 183 -19.86 2.82 18.18
CA SER A 183 -18.60 3.51 18.45
C SER A 183 -17.47 2.88 17.64
N LEU A 184 -16.62 3.72 17.02
CA LEU A 184 -15.50 3.32 16.18
C LEU A 184 -14.23 4.10 16.60
N PRO A 185 -13.77 3.95 17.85
CA PRO A 185 -12.57 4.65 18.32
C PRO A 185 -11.32 4.11 17.63
N PHE A 186 -10.16 4.71 17.93
CA PHE A 186 -8.89 4.12 17.51
C PHE A 186 -8.74 2.69 18.07
N ASN A 187 -8.43 1.73 17.21
CA ASN A 187 -8.47 0.33 17.58
C ASN A 187 -7.08 -0.21 17.98
N PHE A 188 -6.82 -0.26 19.28
CA PHE A 188 -5.56 -0.78 19.83
C PHE A 188 -5.33 -2.27 19.58
N ASP A 189 -6.39 -3.09 19.48
CA ASP A 189 -6.24 -4.51 19.17
C ASP A 189 -5.69 -4.69 17.76
N ILE A 190 -6.17 -3.88 16.80
CA ILE A 190 -5.65 -3.88 15.43
C ILE A 190 -4.21 -3.37 15.38
N LEU A 191 -3.89 -2.33 16.15
CA LEU A 191 -2.52 -1.84 16.28
C LEU A 191 -1.57 -2.92 16.82
N GLU A 192 -1.99 -3.67 17.84
CA GLU A 192 -1.21 -4.79 18.38
C GLU A 192 -0.97 -5.87 17.32
N TRP A 193 -1.99 -6.20 16.53
CA TRP A 193 -1.86 -7.12 15.41
C TRP A 193 -0.88 -6.61 14.34
N ALA A 194 -0.97 -5.33 13.96
CA ALA A 194 -0.04 -4.72 13.01
C ALA A 194 1.42 -4.76 13.52
N ALA A 195 1.63 -4.55 14.83
CA ALA A 195 2.93 -4.73 15.46
C ALA A 195 3.40 -6.21 15.41
N GLY A 196 2.47 -7.16 15.55
CA GLY A 196 2.71 -8.59 15.31
C GLY A 196 3.17 -8.87 13.87
N THR A 197 2.45 -8.35 12.87
CA THR A 197 2.83 -8.43 11.45
C THR A 197 4.22 -7.85 11.22
N ARG A 198 4.55 -6.71 11.84
CA ARG A 198 5.88 -6.09 11.75
C ARG A 198 6.99 -7.02 12.25
N LYS A 199 6.77 -7.72 13.37
CA LYS A 199 7.72 -8.74 13.88
C LYS A 199 7.91 -9.89 12.90
N VAL A 200 6.84 -10.35 12.25
CA VAL A 200 6.91 -11.41 11.23
C VAL A 200 7.74 -10.96 10.03
N ILE A 201 7.45 -9.80 9.44
CA ILE A 201 8.18 -9.34 8.25
C ILE A 201 9.64 -8.98 8.54
N ASN A 202 9.97 -8.53 9.76
CA ASN A 202 11.36 -8.28 10.16
C ASN A 202 12.21 -9.57 10.22
N ASN A 203 11.57 -10.74 10.36
CA ASN A 203 12.23 -12.04 10.33
C ASN A 203 12.34 -12.63 8.92
N ALA A 204 11.71 -12.02 7.91
CA ALA A 204 11.72 -12.51 6.55
C ALA A 204 13.14 -12.46 5.95
N LYS A 205 13.61 -13.59 5.43
CA LYS A 205 14.91 -13.70 4.77
C LYS A 205 14.75 -14.41 3.44
N LEU A 206 15.40 -13.94 2.39
CA LEU A 206 15.41 -14.67 1.14
C LEU A 206 16.13 -16.02 1.28
N PRO A 207 15.75 -17.05 0.52
CA PRO A 207 16.58 -18.25 0.34
C PRO A 207 17.88 -17.92 -0.39
N ASP A 208 18.94 -18.70 -0.13
CA ASP A 208 20.23 -18.51 -0.80
C ASP A 208 20.08 -18.62 -2.32
N GLY A 209 20.66 -17.66 -3.05
CA GLY A 209 20.58 -17.60 -4.51
C GLY A 209 19.19 -17.25 -5.08
N PHE A 210 18.22 -16.90 -4.24
CA PHE A 210 16.89 -16.50 -4.70
C PHE A 210 16.91 -15.13 -5.39
N SER A 211 16.18 -15.01 -6.50
CA SER A 211 16.11 -13.76 -7.26
C SER A 211 14.96 -12.87 -6.81
N PHE A 212 15.31 -11.73 -6.20
CA PHE A 212 14.37 -10.68 -5.82
C PHE A 212 14.66 -9.38 -6.58
N TYR A 213 13.61 -8.71 -7.05
CA TYR A 213 13.67 -7.43 -7.74
C TYR A 213 12.63 -6.48 -7.17
N ASN A 214 12.99 -5.20 -7.06
CA ASN A 214 12.12 -4.16 -6.54
C ASN A 214 12.01 -3.01 -7.54
N ILE A 215 10.79 -2.59 -7.85
CA ILE A 215 10.50 -1.37 -8.61
C ILE A 215 9.70 -0.44 -7.70
N TYR A 216 10.15 0.80 -7.57
CA TYR A 216 9.49 1.81 -6.76
C TYR A 216 9.27 3.08 -7.57
N GLY A 217 8.23 3.84 -7.26
CA GLY A 217 8.00 5.12 -7.92
C GLY A 217 8.84 6.24 -7.30
N THR A 218 9.13 7.25 -8.11
CA THR A 218 9.92 8.44 -7.76
C THR A 218 9.36 9.67 -8.48
N ALA A 219 9.95 10.83 -8.22
CA ALA A 219 9.72 12.10 -8.89
C ALA A 219 8.30 12.66 -8.76
N LEU A 220 7.59 12.25 -7.71
CA LEU A 220 6.31 12.84 -7.32
C LEU A 220 6.33 13.26 -5.85
N ASP A 221 5.76 14.42 -5.60
CA ASP A 221 5.49 14.92 -4.26
C ASP A 221 4.58 13.91 -3.55
N THR A 222 5.11 13.30 -2.50
CA THR A 222 4.43 12.24 -1.75
C THR A 222 4.19 12.68 -0.32
N PRO A 223 2.92 12.69 0.15
CA PRO A 223 2.59 13.10 1.51
C PRO A 223 3.44 12.37 2.55
N PHE A 224 4.07 13.14 3.44
CA PHE A 224 4.98 12.61 4.44
C PHE A 224 4.57 13.00 5.85
N ASP A 225 4.47 14.31 6.10
CA ASP A 225 3.91 14.84 7.34
C ASP A 225 2.49 15.36 7.09
N CYS A 226 1.66 15.36 8.14
CA CYS A 226 0.34 15.98 8.13
C CYS A 226 0.31 17.12 9.14
N CYS A 227 -0.29 18.26 8.81
CA CYS A 227 -0.49 19.39 9.71
C CYS A 227 -1.97 19.75 9.80
N TYR A 228 -2.50 19.87 11.01
CA TYR A 228 -3.90 20.23 11.27
C TYR A 228 -4.01 21.54 12.04
N GLY A 229 -4.99 22.36 11.65
CA GLY A 229 -5.19 23.71 12.17
C GLY A 229 -4.15 24.71 11.65
N SER A 230 -4.26 25.94 12.13
CA SER A 230 -3.29 27.02 11.85
C SER A 230 -3.13 27.90 13.07
N LYS A 231 -2.20 28.86 13.02
CA LYS A 231 -2.05 29.85 14.09
C LYS A 231 -3.30 30.73 14.24
N GLU A 232 -3.99 30.99 13.14
CA GLU A 232 -5.22 31.80 13.09
C GLU A 232 -6.46 30.99 13.45
N SER A 233 -6.43 29.67 13.21
CA SER A 233 -7.52 28.74 13.50
C SER A 233 -6.97 27.46 14.14
N PRO A 234 -6.51 27.52 15.41
CA PRO A 234 -5.97 26.37 16.11
C PRO A 234 -7.07 25.37 16.51
N ILE A 235 -6.67 24.12 16.71
CA ILE A 235 -7.50 23.05 17.25
C ILE A 235 -7.66 23.26 18.77
N GLU A 236 -8.90 23.37 19.24
CA GLU A 236 -9.22 23.51 20.67
C GLU A 236 -9.47 22.14 21.31
N ASP A 237 -10.31 21.31 20.68
CA ASP A 237 -10.52 19.90 21.04
C ASP A 237 -9.89 19.01 19.97
N LEU A 238 -9.08 18.03 20.37
CA LEU A 238 -8.41 17.12 19.43
C LEU A 238 -9.41 16.28 18.61
N THR A 239 -10.64 16.12 19.07
CA THR A 239 -11.71 15.48 18.29
C THR A 239 -12.11 16.28 17.05
N ASP A 240 -11.88 17.60 17.05
CA ASP A 240 -12.17 18.45 15.90
C ASP A 240 -11.23 18.17 14.71
N ILE A 241 -10.06 17.55 14.94
CA ILE A 241 -9.10 17.18 13.89
C ILE A 241 -9.80 16.41 12.77
N CYS A 242 -10.68 15.48 13.13
CA CYS A 242 -11.42 14.60 12.22
C CYS A 242 -12.28 15.36 11.19
N HIS A 243 -12.55 16.64 11.44
CA HIS A 243 -13.40 17.50 10.62
C HIS A 243 -12.62 18.63 9.94
N THR A 244 -11.29 18.54 9.89
CA THR A 244 -10.40 19.53 9.26
C THR A 244 -9.77 19.01 7.97
N MET A 245 -9.18 19.93 7.20
CA MET A 245 -8.33 19.59 6.06
C MET A 245 -6.87 19.63 6.51
N PRO A 246 -6.09 18.56 6.30
CA PRO A 246 -4.66 18.58 6.55
C PRO A 246 -3.92 19.44 5.51
N GLU A 247 -2.82 20.03 5.92
CA GLU A 247 -1.74 20.43 5.01
C GLU A 247 -0.65 19.36 5.04
N TYR A 248 -0.10 19.01 3.88
CA TYR A 248 0.98 18.02 3.81
C TYR A 248 2.33 18.68 3.56
N SER A 249 3.36 18.09 4.17
CA SER A 249 4.72 18.20 3.67
C SER A 249 5.02 16.99 2.77
N TYR A 250 5.92 17.18 1.81
CA TYR A 250 6.17 16.18 0.77
C TYR A 250 7.62 15.72 0.74
N VAL A 251 7.80 14.45 0.35
CA VAL A 251 9.10 13.86 0.00
C VAL A 251 9.00 13.18 -1.36
N ASP A 252 10.15 12.79 -1.93
CA ASP A 252 10.20 12.02 -3.17
C ASP A 252 9.53 10.65 -2.99
N GLY A 253 8.66 10.30 -3.93
CA GLY A 253 7.88 9.06 -3.93
C GLY A 253 7.02 8.91 -5.17
N ASP A 254 5.95 8.16 -5.03
CA ASP A 254 5.00 7.84 -6.10
C ASP A 254 3.62 8.49 -5.93
N GLY A 255 3.52 9.51 -5.07
CA GLY A 255 2.28 10.17 -4.68
C GLY A 255 1.51 9.42 -3.59
N THR A 256 1.98 8.26 -3.14
CA THR A 256 1.38 7.50 -2.02
C THR A 256 2.46 7.00 -1.05
N VAL A 257 3.49 6.36 -1.58
CA VAL A 257 4.56 5.72 -0.82
C VAL A 257 5.86 6.49 -1.02
N PRO A 258 6.50 6.98 0.05
CA PRO A 258 7.83 7.58 -0.05
C PRO A 258 8.83 6.61 -0.68
N SER A 259 9.69 7.08 -1.60
CA SER A 259 10.69 6.22 -2.24
C SER A 259 11.67 5.60 -1.22
N GLU A 260 11.93 6.29 -0.11
CA GLU A 260 12.72 5.76 1.02
C GLU A 260 12.08 4.49 1.60
N SER A 261 10.77 4.53 1.88
CA SER A 261 10.00 3.37 2.36
C SER A 261 9.99 2.25 1.33
N ALA A 262 9.70 2.58 0.06
CA ALA A 262 9.58 1.60 -1.01
C ALA A 262 10.91 0.90 -1.36
N LYS A 263 12.04 1.55 -1.11
CA LYS A 263 13.38 0.99 -1.32
C LYS A 263 13.88 0.18 -0.13
N ALA A 264 13.34 0.42 1.07
CA ALA A 264 13.78 -0.17 2.32
C ALA A 264 13.16 -1.55 2.59
N ASP A 265 13.29 -2.45 1.62
CA ASP A 265 12.73 -3.81 1.68
C ASP A 265 13.45 -4.75 2.67
N GLY A 266 14.69 -4.44 3.05
CA GLY A 266 15.49 -5.25 3.99
C GLY A 266 16.01 -6.56 3.41
N LEU A 267 15.94 -6.76 2.09
CA LEU A 267 16.35 -7.99 1.39
C LEU A 267 17.57 -7.77 0.48
N GLU A 268 18.26 -8.84 0.11
CA GLU A 268 19.33 -8.77 -0.89
C GLU A 268 18.76 -8.79 -2.32
N ALA A 269 18.19 -7.66 -2.74
CA ALA A 269 17.63 -7.52 -4.08
C ALA A 269 18.73 -7.52 -5.17
N ILE A 270 18.50 -8.26 -6.25
CA ILE A 270 19.36 -8.23 -7.45
C ILE A 270 19.33 -6.83 -8.09
N ALA A 271 18.16 -6.20 -8.11
CA ALA A 271 18.02 -4.83 -8.59
C ALA A 271 16.90 -4.09 -7.85
N ARG A 272 17.14 -2.79 -7.65
CA ARG A 272 16.14 -1.82 -7.20
C ARG A 272 16.08 -0.69 -8.23
N VAL A 273 14.93 -0.48 -8.86
CA VAL A 273 14.78 0.49 -9.94
C VAL A 273 13.70 1.50 -9.59
N GLY A 274 14.09 2.78 -9.52
CA GLY A 274 13.16 3.90 -9.43
C GLY A 274 12.57 4.22 -10.80
N VAL A 275 11.26 4.45 -10.88
CA VAL A 275 10.56 4.86 -12.10
C VAL A 275 9.72 6.08 -11.78
N ALA A 276 9.89 7.15 -12.55
CA ALA A 276 9.13 8.39 -12.38
C ALA A 276 7.68 8.19 -12.85
N ALA A 277 6.79 7.79 -11.93
CA ALA A 277 5.38 7.52 -12.20
C ALA A 277 4.58 7.44 -10.89
N ALA A 278 3.28 7.74 -10.96
CA ALA A 278 2.40 7.60 -9.82
C ALA A 278 2.21 6.13 -9.42
N HIS A 279 1.86 5.90 -8.15
CA HIS A 279 1.75 4.58 -7.52
C HIS A 279 1.06 3.54 -8.40
N ARG A 280 -0.12 3.89 -8.93
CA ARG A 280 -0.92 3.02 -9.82
C ARG A 280 -0.47 3.05 -11.27
N GLU A 281 0.13 4.15 -11.72
CA GLU A 281 0.61 4.30 -13.09
C GLU A 281 1.79 3.37 -13.38
N LEU A 282 2.58 3.01 -12.37
CA LEU A 282 3.62 1.99 -12.48
C LEU A 282 3.13 0.69 -13.12
N LEU A 283 1.88 0.27 -12.86
CA LEU A 283 1.29 -0.96 -13.41
C LEU A 283 1.06 -0.91 -14.93
N ARG A 284 0.95 0.30 -15.50
CA ARG A 284 0.77 0.52 -16.95
C ARG A 284 1.98 1.20 -17.59
N HIS A 285 3.06 1.43 -16.84
CA HIS A 285 4.24 2.13 -17.32
C HIS A 285 5.09 1.22 -18.21
N GLU A 286 5.42 1.68 -19.42
CA GLU A 286 6.15 0.88 -20.42
C GLU A 286 7.49 0.37 -19.88
N ARG A 287 8.27 1.25 -19.24
CA ARG A 287 9.54 0.86 -18.61
C ARG A 287 9.40 -0.26 -17.56
N VAL A 288 8.32 -0.24 -16.76
CA VAL A 288 8.07 -1.28 -15.76
C VAL A 288 7.78 -2.60 -16.47
N PHE A 289 6.98 -2.57 -17.54
CA PHE A 289 6.71 -3.75 -18.35
C PHE A 289 7.98 -4.33 -19.02
N GLU A 290 8.88 -3.49 -19.52
CA GLU A 290 10.19 -3.91 -20.03
C GLU A 290 11.04 -4.61 -18.97
N LEU A 291 11.15 -4.01 -17.78
CA LEU A 291 11.90 -4.59 -16.67
C LEU A 291 11.34 -5.95 -16.25
N ILE A 292 10.01 -6.06 -16.15
CA ILE A 292 9.33 -7.33 -15.86
C ILE A 292 9.65 -8.37 -16.93
N LYS A 293 9.49 -8.05 -18.22
CA LYS A 293 9.83 -8.98 -19.32
C LYS A 293 11.29 -9.45 -19.22
N LYS A 294 12.22 -8.53 -18.99
CA LYS A 294 13.65 -8.82 -18.83
C LYS A 294 13.90 -9.78 -17.67
N TRP A 295 13.38 -9.50 -16.48
CA TRP A 295 13.63 -10.32 -15.30
C TRP A 295 12.91 -11.68 -15.31
N LEU A 296 11.80 -11.77 -16.04
CA LEU A 296 11.13 -13.02 -16.37
C LEU A 296 11.85 -13.84 -17.45
N GLY A 297 12.77 -13.23 -18.21
CA GLY A 297 13.41 -13.87 -19.37
C GLY A 297 12.46 -14.04 -20.55
N ALA A 298 11.46 -13.17 -20.68
CA ALA A 298 10.45 -13.18 -21.73
C ALA A 298 10.76 -12.16 -22.86
N GLU A 299 12.01 -11.70 -22.95
CA GLU A 299 12.45 -10.88 -24.08
C GLU A 299 12.31 -11.68 -25.38
N PRO A 300 11.95 -11.02 -26.51
CA PRO A 300 11.94 -11.70 -27.79
C PRO A 300 13.34 -12.27 -28.02
N THR A 301 13.44 -13.59 -28.12
CA THR A 301 14.61 -14.17 -28.75
C THR A 301 14.60 -13.63 -30.17
N ASP A 302 15.68 -12.97 -30.60
CA ASP A 302 15.92 -12.59 -32.00
C ASP A 302 15.96 -13.87 -32.85
N THR A 303 14.80 -14.48 -33.05
CA THR A 303 14.59 -15.61 -33.93
C THR A 303 14.48 -15.02 -35.32
N LYS A 304 15.65 -14.94 -35.96
CA LYS A 304 15.90 -15.04 -37.40
C LYS A 304 14.64 -14.81 -38.24
N LYS A 305 14.58 -13.67 -38.94
CA LYS A 305 13.73 -13.41 -40.11
C LYS A 305 13.22 -14.73 -40.73
N SER A 306 12.03 -15.15 -40.32
CA SER A 306 11.36 -16.29 -40.93
C SER A 306 11.16 -15.90 -42.39
N LYS A 307 11.79 -16.64 -43.30
CA LYS A 307 11.58 -16.46 -44.73
C LYS A 307 10.08 -16.63 -44.97
N THR A 308 9.46 -15.57 -45.46
CA THR A 308 8.08 -15.54 -45.90
C THR A 308 7.79 -16.74 -46.81
N SER A 309 6.99 -17.69 -46.33
CA SER A 309 6.28 -18.59 -47.21
C SER A 309 5.24 -17.76 -47.96
N LYS A 310 5.46 -17.55 -49.26
CA LYS A 310 4.44 -17.02 -50.17
C LYS A 310 3.24 -17.97 -50.13
N VAL A 311 2.13 -17.53 -49.55
CA VAL A 311 0.81 -18.10 -49.80
C VAL A 311 0.17 -17.19 -50.84
N ALA A 312 -0.24 -17.77 -51.97
CA ALA A 312 -0.90 -17.06 -53.05
C ALA A 312 -2.28 -16.58 -52.58
N ASP A 313 -2.57 -15.30 -52.77
CA ASP A 313 -3.90 -14.74 -52.60
C ASP A 313 -4.85 -15.40 -53.60
N ALA A 314 -5.97 -15.95 -53.10
CA ALA A 314 -7.11 -16.32 -53.91
C ALA A 314 -8.11 -15.15 -53.87
N ASP A 315 -8.46 -14.64 -55.04
CA ASP A 315 -9.33 -13.47 -55.23
C ASP A 315 -10.70 -13.62 -54.55
N PRO A 316 -11.26 -12.54 -53.96
CA PRO A 316 -12.60 -12.58 -53.38
C PRO A 316 -13.68 -12.57 -54.48
N VAL A 317 -14.53 -13.59 -54.45
CA VAL A 317 -15.74 -13.71 -55.28
C VAL A 317 -16.72 -12.58 -54.92
N LYS A 318 -17.14 -11.80 -55.91
CA LYS A 318 -18.17 -10.75 -55.78
C LYS A 318 -19.54 -11.35 -55.48
N PRO A 319 -20.39 -10.66 -54.68
CA PRO A 319 -21.74 -11.13 -54.37
C PRO A 319 -22.66 -10.98 -55.59
N MET A 320 -23.43 -12.03 -55.87
CA MET A 320 -24.49 -12.03 -56.87
C MET A 320 -25.78 -11.55 -56.20
N VAL A 321 -26.36 -10.48 -56.75
CA VAL A 321 -27.66 -9.92 -56.34
C VAL A 321 -28.77 -10.80 -56.93
N LEU A 322 -29.72 -11.19 -56.08
CA LEU A 322 -31.11 -11.48 -56.43
C LEU A 322 -32.01 -10.89 -55.35
#